data_AF-A0AAY4A4M1-F1
#
_entry.id   AF-A0AAY4A4M1-F1
#
_cell.length_a   1.000
_cell.length_b   1.000
_cell.length_c   1.000
_cell.angle_alpha   90.00
_cell.angle_beta   90.00
_cell.angle_gamma   90.00
#
_symmetry.space_group_name_H-M   'P 1'
#
loop_
_entity.id
_entity.type
_entity.pdbx_description
1 polymer ?
#
loop_
_entity_poly.entity_id
_entity_poly.type
_entity_poly.pdbx_seq_one_letter_code
_entity_poly.pdbx_strand_id
1 'polypeptide(L)'
;MQPASSTSVDVLFLMGPLEALKVNLATLVTELVGCLRPMKTVNDKQMLVKDILIFLWHHCILLFIYGFREGMKTLGVLQQIQQYPDAFHPMLCHKKDKLTADILDHLFHIQFSESGSNSVYLLLSEKATAVCLEDLMMFAAGLTAVPPAGMTPPPCIEFLSDSPFPVANTCANTLKLPICDSYSIFKVNMDFGIQNAPGFGCS
;
A
#
# COMPACT_ATOMS: atom_id res chain seq x y z
N MET A 1 -0.73 16.51 -41.99
CA MET A 1 -0.53 16.96 -40.60
C MET A 1 -1.11 15.89 -39.69
N GLN A 2 -0.27 15.05 -39.09
CA GLN A 2 -0.63 14.29 -37.88
C GLN A 2 -0.40 15.18 -36.66
N PRO A 3 -1.07 14.89 -35.55
CA PRO A 3 -0.35 14.81 -34.30
C PRO A 3 -0.50 13.45 -33.64
N ALA A 4 0.62 13.04 -33.06
CA ALA A 4 0.80 11.87 -32.21
C ALA A 4 0.43 12.20 -30.75
N SER A 5 -0.04 11.19 -30.02
CA SER A 5 0.39 10.94 -28.64
C SER A 5 -0.08 9.56 -28.22
N SER A 6 0.73 8.54 -28.49
CA SER A 6 0.69 7.27 -27.78
C SER A 6 1.38 7.47 -26.44
N THR A 7 0.64 7.53 -25.36
CA THR A 7 1.20 7.40 -24.01
C THR A 7 1.44 5.91 -23.78
N SER A 8 2.67 5.49 -24.09
CA SER A 8 3.24 4.28 -23.55
C SER A 8 3.15 4.37 -22.03
N VAL A 9 2.46 3.41 -21.41
CA VAL A 9 2.51 3.24 -19.96
C VAL A 9 3.97 2.90 -19.65
N ASP A 10 4.69 3.85 -19.08
CA ASP A 10 6.07 3.68 -18.64
C ASP A 10 6.15 2.52 -17.65
N VAL A 11 6.55 1.35 -18.17
CA VAL A 11 6.84 0.12 -17.40
C VAL A 11 7.97 0.36 -16.38
N LEU A 12 8.65 1.51 -16.46
CA LEU A 12 9.70 1.94 -15.54
C LEU A 12 9.20 2.20 -14.11
N PHE A 13 7.90 2.43 -13.88
CA PHE A 13 7.39 2.78 -12.55
C PHE A 13 7.27 1.59 -11.57
N LEU A 14 7.41 0.36 -12.07
CA LEU A 14 7.43 -0.86 -11.23
C LEU A 14 8.83 -1.22 -10.73
N MET A 15 9.86 -0.48 -11.13
CA MET A 15 11.22 -0.71 -10.65
C MET A 15 11.46 0.16 -9.42
N GLY A 16 11.17 -0.40 -8.24
CA GLY A 16 11.75 0.08 -6.99
C GLY A 16 13.29 0.13 -7.07
N PRO A 17 13.95 0.85 -6.15
CA PRO A 17 15.39 1.05 -6.19
C PRO A 17 16.13 -0.29 -6.29
N LEU A 18 17.04 -0.36 -7.28
CA LEU A 18 17.91 -1.50 -7.60
C LEU A 18 18.75 -1.99 -6.39
N GLU A 19 18.75 -1.25 -5.29
CA GLU A 19 19.45 -1.55 -4.03
C GLU A 19 18.91 -2.79 -3.30
N ALA A 20 17.68 -3.24 -3.59
CA ALA A 20 17.15 -4.49 -3.04
C ALA A 20 17.79 -5.74 -3.67
N LEU A 21 18.45 -5.60 -4.83
CA LEU A 21 19.20 -6.66 -5.47
C LEU A 21 20.67 -6.62 -5.03
N LYS A 22 20.93 -6.82 -3.72
CA LYS A 22 22.28 -7.16 -3.22
C LYS A 22 22.66 -8.59 -3.57
N VAL A 23 22.50 -8.97 -4.84
CA VAL A 23 23.20 -10.14 -5.38
C VAL A 23 24.59 -9.65 -5.74
N ASN A 24 25.61 -10.20 -5.08
CA ASN A 24 26.99 -9.88 -5.39
C ASN A 24 27.21 -10.11 -6.90
N LEU A 25 27.58 -9.03 -7.61
CA LEU A 25 27.79 -9.05 -9.05
C LEU A 25 28.78 -10.15 -9.46
N ALA A 26 29.74 -10.48 -8.59
CA ALA A 26 30.70 -11.57 -8.80
C ALA A 26 30.00 -12.94 -8.85
N THR A 27 29.06 -13.22 -7.93
CA THR A 27 28.29 -14.47 -7.88
C THR A 27 27.38 -14.61 -9.10
N LEU A 28 26.75 -13.51 -9.53
CA LEU A 28 25.93 -13.47 -10.74
C LEU A 28 26.74 -13.83 -12.00
N VAL A 29 27.96 -13.29 -12.11
CA VAL A 29 28.84 -13.50 -13.26
C VAL A 29 29.43 -14.91 -13.31
N THR A 30 29.81 -15.48 -12.16
CA THR A 30 30.47 -16.79 -12.10
C THR A 30 29.49 -17.95 -12.17
N GLU A 31 28.32 -17.86 -11.53
CA GLU A 31 27.40 -19.00 -11.39
C GLU A 31 26.25 -18.97 -12.41
N LEU A 32 25.76 -17.80 -12.81
CA LEU A 32 24.52 -17.67 -13.60
C LEU A 32 24.75 -17.33 -15.07
N VAL A 33 25.73 -16.47 -15.38
CA VAL A 33 26.03 -16.06 -16.77
C VAL A 33 27.07 -16.98 -17.43
N GLY A 34 27.75 -17.83 -16.65
CA GLY A 34 28.78 -18.74 -17.16
C GLY A 34 29.98 -18.04 -17.81
N CYS A 35 30.18 -16.75 -17.53
CA CYS A 35 31.25 -15.95 -18.13
C CYS A 35 32.59 -16.25 -17.45
N LEU A 36 33.18 -17.40 -17.76
CA LEU A 36 34.53 -17.80 -17.35
C LEU A 36 35.64 -17.14 -18.20
N ARG A 37 35.32 -16.10 -18.98
CA ARG A 37 36.27 -15.51 -19.93
C ARG A 37 37.23 -14.57 -19.21
N PRO A 38 38.55 -14.73 -19.36
CA PRO A 38 39.52 -13.79 -18.81
C PRO A 38 39.32 -12.40 -19.42
N MET A 39 38.98 -11.40 -18.59
CA MET A 39 38.84 -10.02 -19.03
C MET A 39 40.22 -9.37 -19.17
N LYS A 40 40.68 -9.14 -20.40
CA LYS A 40 42.00 -8.56 -20.67
C LYS A 40 41.92 -7.14 -21.22
N THR A 41 40.77 -6.75 -21.78
CA THR A 41 40.56 -5.48 -22.46
C THR A 41 39.34 -4.75 -21.92
N VAL A 42 39.22 -3.45 -22.22
CA VAL A 42 38.02 -2.66 -21.92
C VAL A 42 36.80 -3.20 -22.67
N ASN A 43 36.99 -3.71 -23.88
CA ASN A 43 35.92 -4.33 -24.68
C ASN A 43 35.35 -5.58 -23.98
N ASP A 44 36.19 -6.40 -23.34
CA ASP A 44 35.73 -7.57 -22.58
C ASP A 44 34.81 -7.17 -21.42
N LYS A 45 35.11 -6.05 -20.75
CA LYS A 45 34.26 -5.50 -19.69
C LYS A 45 32.91 -5.03 -20.24
N GLN A 46 32.88 -4.37 -21.40
CA GLN A 46 31.64 -3.92 -22.04
C GLN A 46 30.76 -5.11 -22.47
N MET A 47 31.37 -6.18 -22.99
CA MET A 47 30.65 -7.41 -23.32
C MET A 47 30.05 -8.06 -22.07
N LEU A 48 30.80 -8.13 -20.97
CA LEU A 48 30.28 -8.65 -19.71
C LEU A 48 29.09 -7.84 -19.18
N VAL A 49 29.17 -6.50 -19.20
CA VAL A 49 28.05 -5.64 -18.81
C VAL A 49 26.83 -5.92 -19.68
N LYS A 50 27.02 -6.05 -20.99
CA LYS A 50 25.93 -6.41 -21.91
C LYS A 50 25.31 -7.76 -21.57
N ASP A 51 26.11 -8.78 -21.30
CA ASP A 51 25.64 -10.13 -20.97
C ASP A 51 24.89 -10.15 -19.63
N ILE A 52 25.37 -9.43 -18.62
CA ILE A 52 24.66 -9.25 -17.35
C ILE A 52 23.32 -8.55 -17.56
N LEU A 53 23.27 -7.48 -18.36
CA LEU A 53 22.04 -6.76 -18.65
C LEU A 53 21.03 -7.64 -19.39
N ILE A 54 21.48 -8.42 -20.37
CA ILE A 54 20.65 -9.40 -21.08
C ILE A 54 20.11 -10.42 -20.09
N PHE A 55 20.95 -10.96 -19.20
CA PHE A 55 20.53 -11.93 -18.19
C PHE A 55 19.48 -11.35 -17.24
N LEU A 56 19.74 -10.19 -16.63
CA LEU A 56 18.80 -9.53 -15.72
C LEU A 56 17.48 -9.21 -16.41
N TRP A 57 17.53 -8.72 -17.65
CA TRP A 57 16.36 -8.42 -18.44
C TRP A 57 15.54 -9.68 -18.73
N HIS A 58 16.16 -10.74 -19.25
CA HIS A 58 15.43 -11.94 -19.65
C HIS A 58 14.98 -12.79 -18.46
N HIS A 59 15.87 -13.06 -17.51
CA HIS A 59 15.61 -14.02 -16.44
C HIS A 59 14.96 -13.40 -15.22
N CYS A 60 15.27 -12.16 -14.86
CA CYS A 60 14.68 -11.55 -13.68
C CYS A 60 13.40 -10.77 -14.03
N ILE A 61 13.42 -10.02 -15.13
CA ILE A 61 12.33 -9.08 -15.45
C ILE A 61 11.30 -9.73 -16.39
N LEU A 62 11.72 -10.25 -17.55
CA LEU A 62 10.79 -10.79 -18.55
C LEU A 62 10.04 -12.03 -18.03
N LEU A 63 10.71 -12.96 -17.34
CA LEU A 63 10.04 -14.13 -16.75
C LEU A 63 9.00 -13.72 -15.69
N PHE A 64 9.32 -12.72 -14.86
CA PHE A 64 8.37 -12.20 -13.87
C PHE A 64 7.17 -11.55 -14.56
N ILE A 65 7.40 -10.68 -15.55
CA ILE A 65 6.33 -10.01 -16.32
C ILE A 65 5.45 -11.05 -17.03
N TYR A 66 6.06 -12.07 -17.65
CA TYR A 66 5.33 -13.14 -18.31
C TYR A 66 4.48 -13.93 -17.31
N GLY A 67 5.07 -14.36 -16.19
CA GLY A 67 4.36 -15.08 -15.13
C GLY A 67 3.21 -14.26 -14.53
N PHE A 68 3.45 -12.99 -14.25
CA PHE A 68 2.43 -12.06 -13.77
C PHE A 68 1.30 -11.89 -14.79
N ARG A 69 1.63 -11.72 -16.07
CA ARG A 69 0.66 -11.60 -17.16
C ARG A 69 -0.20 -12.85 -17.30
N GLU A 70 0.40 -14.04 -17.32
CA GLU A 70 -0.36 -15.29 -17.41
C GLU A 70 -1.19 -15.52 -16.13
N GLY A 71 -0.67 -15.16 -14.96
CA GLY A 71 -1.43 -15.15 -13.70
C GLY A 71 -2.70 -14.30 -13.80
N MET A 72 -2.60 -13.07 -14.30
CA MET A 72 -3.76 -12.18 -14.50
C MET A 72 -4.80 -12.72 -15.51
N LYS A 73 -4.38 -13.55 -16.47
CA LYS A 73 -5.33 -14.20 -17.40
C LYS A 73 -6.13 -15.32 -16.75
N THR A 74 -5.59 -15.97 -15.71
CA THR A 74 -6.19 -17.16 -15.08
C THR A 74 -7.65 -16.94 -14.68
N LEU A 75 -7.97 -15.76 -14.14
CA LEU A 75 -9.33 -15.37 -13.74
C LEU A 75 -9.97 -14.34 -14.68
N GLY A 76 -9.40 -14.12 -15.87
CA GLY A 76 -9.94 -13.18 -16.85
C GLY A 76 -9.67 -11.69 -16.57
N VAL A 77 -8.90 -11.36 -15.52
CA VAL A 77 -8.66 -9.98 -15.09
C VAL A 77 -7.95 -9.17 -16.18
N LEU A 78 -6.95 -9.76 -16.86
CA LEU A 78 -6.25 -9.08 -17.95
C LEU A 78 -7.19 -8.67 -19.09
N GLN A 79 -8.14 -9.55 -19.45
CA GLN A 79 -9.11 -9.30 -20.49
C GLN A 79 -10.07 -8.18 -20.08
N GLN A 80 -10.50 -8.14 -18.81
CA GLN A 80 -11.36 -7.06 -18.30
C GLN A 80 -10.64 -5.71 -18.28
N ILE A 81 -9.37 -5.68 -17.86
CA ILE A 81 -8.55 -4.45 -17.90
C ILE A 81 -8.42 -3.94 -19.34
N GLN A 82 -8.16 -4.82 -20.30
CA GLN A 82 -8.02 -4.44 -21.71
C GLN A 82 -9.35 -3.97 -22.33
N GLN A 83 -10.47 -4.55 -21.92
CA GLN A 83 -11.79 -4.21 -22.42
C GLN A 83 -12.32 -2.90 -21.82
N TYR A 84 -12.00 -2.60 -20.55
CA TYR A 84 -12.53 -1.45 -19.81
C TYR A 84 -11.42 -0.63 -19.12
N PRO A 85 -10.44 -0.10 -19.87
CA PRO A 85 -9.25 0.55 -19.29
C PRO A 85 -9.62 1.73 -18.36
N ASP A 86 -10.63 2.52 -18.72
CA ASP A 86 -11.05 3.69 -17.94
C ASP A 86 -11.64 3.31 -16.57
N ALA A 87 -12.29 2.15 -16.45
CA ALA A 87 -12.85 1.68 -15.20
C ALA A 87 -11.77 1.14 -14.25
N PHE A 88 -10.74 0.49 -14.80
CA PHE A 88 -9.64 -0.08 -14.03
C PHE A 88 -8.52 0.91 -13.70
N HIS A 89 -8.34 1.96 -14.51
CA HIS A 89 -7.33 2.99 -14.27
C HIS A 89 -7.36 3.55 -12.83
N PRO A 90 -8.50 4.03 -12.28
CA PRO A 90 -8.52 4.52 -10.90
C PRO A 90 -8.30 3.42 -9.85
N MET A 91 -8.54 2.14 -10.17
CA MET A 91 -8.34 1.01 -9.25
C MET A 91 -6.88 0.55 -9.18
N LEU A 92 -6.17 0.61 -10.31
CA LEU A 92 -4.80 0.10 -10.46
C LEU A 92 -3.74 1.21 -10.36
N CYS A 93 -4.12 2.45 -10.60
CA CYS A 93 -3.22 3.60 -10.53
C CYS A 93 -3.50 4.42 -9.28
N HIS A 94 -2.46 4.64 -8.48
CA HIS A 94 -2.58 5.46 -7.27
C HIS A 94 -2.97 6.89 -7.62
N LYS A 95 -4.04 7.37 -6.97
CA LYS A 95 -4.42 8.79 -6.95
C LYS A 95 -4.27 9.29 -5.53
N LYS A 96 -3.50 10.37 -5.36
CA LYS A 96 -3.28 10.99 -4.06
C LYS A 96 -4.48 11.87 -3.70
N ASP A 97 -5.56 11.22 -3.27
CA ASP A 97 -6.70 11.90 -2.68
C ASP A 97 -6.48 12.06 -1.18
N LYS A 98 -6.60 13.28 -0.67
CA LYS A 98 -6.37 13.57 0.75
C LYS A 98 -7.56 13.06 1.56
N LEU A 99 -7.28 12.31 2.62
CA LEU A 99 -8.30 11.89 3.57
C LEU A 99 -8.85 13.12 4.31
N THR A 100 -10.16 13.19 4.49
CA THR A 100 -10.83 14.28 5.21
C THR A 100 -11.72 13.71 6.30
N ALA A 101 -12.05 14.53 7.29
CA ALA A 101 -12.94 14.15 8.38
C ALA A 101 -14.32 13.74 7.83
N ASP A 102 -14.85 14.47 6.84
CA ASP A 102 -16.13 14.17 6.20
C ASP A 102 -16.12 12.80 5.52
N ILE A 103 -15.02 12.43 4.85
CA ILE A 103 -14.88 11.10 4.24
C ILE A 103 -14.93 10.01 5.31
N LEU A 104 -14.23 10.19 6.43
CA LEU A 104 -14.21 9.20 7.51
C LEU A 104 -15.55 9.09 8.24
N ASP A 105 -16.24 10.20 8.46
CA ASP A 105 -17.56 10.23 9.10
C ASP A 105 -18.60 9.45 8.28
N HIS A 106 -18.56 9.57 6.96
CA HIS A 106 -19.44 8.78 6.08
C HIS A 106 -18.99 7.32 5.91
N LEU A 107 -17.73 7.01 6.18
CA LEU A 107 -17.16 5.69 5.98
C LEU A 107 -17.45 4.74 7.15
N PHE A 108 -17.38 5.24 8.38
CA PHE A 108 -17.55 4.42 9.59
C PHE A 108 -19.01 4.40 10.07
N HIS A 109 -19.56 3.20 10.22
CA HIS A 109 -20.83 3.01 10.90
C HIS A 109 -20.61 2.82 12.40
N ILE A 110 -21.27 3.63 13.23
CA ILE A 110 -21.16 3.51 14.69
C ILE A 110 -22.20 2.50 15.20
N GLN A 111 -21.73 1.41 15.81
CA GLN A 111 -22.58 0.54 16.62
C GLN A 111 -22.76 1.17 18.00
N PHE A 112 -23.82 1.95 18.14
CA PHE A 112 -24.18 2.55 19.41
C PHE A 112 -24.49 1.48 20.46
N SER A 113 -23.87 1.57 21.63
CA SER A 113 -24.45 1.05 22.86
C SER A 113 -25.51 2.03 23.40
N GLU A 114 -26.33 1.61 24.36
CA GLU A 114 -27.32 2.50 24.98
C GLU A 114 -26.64 3.75 25.57
N SER A 115 -27.07 4.93 25.09
CA SER A 115 -26.84 6.28 25.60
C SER A 115 -25.38 6.82 25.63
N GLY A 116 -25.06 7.74 24.69
CA GLY A 116 -24.09 8.82 24.97
C GLY A 116 -22.82 8.96 24.10
N SER A 117 -22.62 8.18 23.04
CA SER A 117 -21.36 8.14 22.27
C SER A 117 -21.05 9.32 21.31
N ASN A 118 -21.32 10.56 21.70
CA ASN A 118 -20.98 11.76 20.92
C ASN A 118 -19.45 12.07 20.87
N SER A 119 -18.60 11.22 21.47
CA SER A 119 -17.16 11.45 21.64
C SER A 119 -16.30 11.10 20.42
N VAL A 120 -16.79 10.26 19.51
CA VAL A 120 -16.05 9.86 18.29
C VAL A 120 -15.89 11.03 17.32
N TYR A 121 -16.94 11.83 17.20
CA TYR A 121 -16.99 13.00 16.33
C TYR A 121 -15.93 14.05 16.69
N LEU A 122 -15.58 14.13 17.98
CA LEU A 122 -14.57 15.07 18.48
C LEU A 122 -13.15 14.73 18.01
N LEU A 123 -12.77 13.44 17.95
CA LEU A 123 -11.45 13.05 17.43
C LEU A 123 -11.30 13.33 15.93
N LEU A 124 -12.37 13.08 15.15
CA LEU A 124 -12.36 13.30 13.71
C LEU A 124 -12.40 14.79 13.34
N SER A 125 -13.01 15.63 14.20
CA SER A 125 -13.16 17.07 13.98
C SER A 125 -12.05 17.94 14.58
N GLU A 126 -11.27 17.45 15.55
CA GLU A 126 -10.24 18.26 16.21
C GLU A 126 -8.96 18.40 15.37
N LYS A 127 -8.60 19.65 15.05
CA LYS A 127 -7.34 19.98 14.34
C LYS A 127 -6.07 19.83 15.20
N ALA A 128 -6.17 19.33 16.43
CA ALA A 128 -5.13 19.36 17.46
C ALA A 128 -4.94 18.01 18.19
N THR A 129 -4.97 16.91 17.43
CA THR A 129 -4.51 15.59 17.89
C THR A 129 -3.06 15.35 17.48
N ALA A 130 -2.34 14.51 18.23
CA ALA A 130 -0.98 14.12 17.83
C ALA A 130 -0.98 13.09 16.69
N VAL A 131 -2.17 12.55 16.38
CA VAL A 131 -2.46 11.55 15.36
C VAL A 131 -3.20 12.21 14.19
N CYS A 132 -2.73 12.01 12.95
CA CYS A 132 -3.44 12.50 11.75
C CYS A 132 -4.52 11.50 11.27
N LEU A 133 -5.34 11.90 10.30
CA LEU A 133 -6.42 11.04 9.79
C LEU A 133 -5.86 9.77 9.13
N GLU A 134 -4.71 9.88 8.46
CA GLU A 134 -4.01 8.77 7.83
C GLU A 134 -3.50 7.77 8.88
N ASP A 135 -3.00 8.23 10.02
CA ASP A 135 -2.59 7.36 11.13
C ASP A 135 -3.77 6.64 11.75
N LEU A 136 -4.90 7.34 11.94
CA LEU A 136 -6.14 6.74 12.41
C LEU A 136 -6.64 5.66 11.45
N MET A 137 -6.63 5.94 10.14
CA MET A 137 -7.07 4.99 9.12
C MET A 137 -6.13 3.79 9.02
N MET A 138 -4.82 4.03 9.15
CA MET A 138 -3.81 2.97 9.16
C MET A 138 -4.00 2.07 10.38
N PHE A 139 -4.29 2.64 11.54
CA PHE A 139 -4.61 1.88 12.74
C PHE A 139 -5.90 1.07 12.59
N ALA A 140 -6.99 1.72 12.17
CA ALA A 140 -8.33 1.11 12.13
C ALA A 140 -8.47 0.03 11.03
N ALA A 141 -7.86 0.25 9.87
CA ALA A 141 -8.09 -0.54 8.66
C ALA A 141 -6.81 -1.03 7.97
N GLY A 142 -5.63 -0.62 8.42
CA GLY A 142 -4.37 -0.97 7.76
C GLY A 142 -4.16 -0.24 6.43
N LEU A 143 -4.86 0.86 6.20
CA LEU A 143 -4.84 1.63 4.95
C LEU A 143 -4.66 3.12 5.25
N THR A 144 -3.95 3.85 4.40
CA THR A 144 -3.83 5.31 4.51
C THR A 144 -4.81 6.08 3.62
N ALA A 145 -5.58 5.37 2.80
CA ALA A 145 -6.61 5.93 1.91
C ALA A 145 -7.74 4.92 1.70
N VAL A 146 -8.92 5.42 1.34
CA VAL A 146 -10.08 4.56 1.01
C VAL A 146 -9.83 3.91 -0.36
N PRO A 147 -9.93 2.57 -0.50
CA PRO A 147 -9.80 1.91 -1.78
C PRO A 147 -10.87 2.41 -2.77
N PRO A 148 -10.56 2.53 -4.08
CA PRO A 148 -11.54 2.93 -5.10
C PRO A 148 -12.76 2.01 -5.17
N ALA A 149 -12.60 0.74 -4.81
CA ALA A 149 -13.69 -0.24 -4.74
C ALA A 149 -14.49 -0.18 -3.43
N GLY A 150 -14.16 0.76 -2.52
CA GLY A 150 -14.70 0.80 -1.16
C GLY A 150 -14.10 -0.26 -0.25
N MET A 151 -14.73 -0.48 0.90
CA MET A 151 -14.26 -1.39 1.94
C MET A 151 -15.33 -2.42 2.27
N THR A 152 -14.92 -3.70 2.29
CA THR A 152 -15.80 -4.83 2.64
C THR A 152 -15.09 -5.70 3.68
N PRO A 153 -15.67 -5.90 4.88
CA PRO A 153 -16.94 -5.34 5.36
C PRO A 153 -16.87 -3.80 5.53
N PRO A 154 -18.02 -3.09 5.55
CA PRO A 154 -18.03 -1.66 5.83
C PRO A 154 -17.35 -1.34 7.17
N PRO A 155 -16.56 -0.25 7.27
CA PRO A 155 -15.89 0.10 8.50
C PRO A 155 -16.88 0.37 9.64
N CYS A 156 -16.52 -0.08 10.84
CA CYS A 156 -17.41 -0.10 11.99
C CYS A 156 -16.70 0.44 13.23
N ILE A 157 -17.45 1.14 14.08
CA ILE A 157 -16.99 1.58 15.39
C ILE A 157 -17.76 0.84 16.48
N GLU A 158 -17.02 0.23 17.40
CA GLU A 158 -17.53 -0.43 18.61
C GLU A 158 -16.94 0.23 19.86
N PHE A 159 -17.49 -0.10 21.03
CA PHE A 159 -17.02 0.41 22.31
C PHE A 159 -16.48 -0.70 23.21
N LEU A 160 -15.40 -0.40 23.93
CA LEU A 160 -14.73 -1.31 24.86
C LEU A 160 -14.92 -0.83 26.30
N SER A 161 -15.33 -1.75 27.17
CA SER A 161 -15.34 -1.54 28.62
C SER A 161 -14.05 -1.96 29.30
N ASP A 162 -13.28 -2.88 28.69
CA ASP A 162 -12.26 -3.65 29.41
C ASP A 162 -10.82 -3.17 29.14
N SER A 163 -10.66 -2.10 28.36
CA SER A 163 -9.35 -1.54 27.99
C SER A 163 -9.39 -0.02 28.00
N PRO A 164 -8.35 0.65 28.53
CA PRO A 164 -8.23 2.10 28.45
C PRO A 164 -7.77 2.57 27.06
N PHE A 165 -7.23 1.69 26.22
CA PHE A 165 -6.66 2.01 24.90
C PHE A 165 -7.56 1.51 23.76
N PRO A 166 -7.52 2.17 22.58
CA PRO A 166 -8.21 1.67 21.41
C PRO A 166 -7.64 0.35 20.93
N VAL A 167 -8.51 -0.43 20.27
CA VAL A 167 -8.14 -1.68 19.61
C VAL A 167 -8.71 -1.66 18.19
N ALA A 168 -7.95 -2.11 17.22
CA ALA A 168 -8.43 -2.27 15.86
C ALA A 168 -8.41 -3.74 15.44
N ASN A 169 -9.43 -4.15 14.68
CA ASN A 169 -9.43 -5.36 13.89
C ASN A 169 -9.44 -4.95 12.41
N THR A 170 -8.25 -4.84 11.82
CA THR A 170 -8.07 -4.37 10.44
C THR A 170 -8.72 -5.28 9.41
N CYS A 171 -8.69 -6.61 9.61
CA CYS A 171 -9.37 -7.56 8.73
C CYS A 171 -10.89 -7.38 8.70
N ALA A 172 -11.47 -6.90 9.80
CA ALA A 172 -12.90 -6.65 9.95
C ALA A 172 -13.27 -5.16 9.83
N ASN A 173 -12.30 -4.29 9.50
CA ASN A 173 -12.45 -2.83 9.46
C ASN A 173 -13.13 -2.25 10.72
N THR A 174 -12.81 -2.82 11.89
CA THR A 174 -13.48 -2.47 13.16
C THR A 174 -12.54 -1.70 14.07
N LEU A 175 -12.90 -0.45 14.40
CA LEU A 175 -12.24 0.37 15.40
C LEU A 175 -13.02 0.29 16.71
N LYS A 176 -12.37 -0.18 17.78
CA LYS A 176 -12.98 -0.30 19.09
C LYS A 176 -12.44 0.80 20.00
N LEU A 177 -13.34 1.63 20.51
CA LEU A 177 -13.02 2.82 21.29
C LEU A 177 -13.17 2.57 22.78
N PRO A 178 -12.21 3.00 23.61
CA PRO A 178 -12.31 2.84 25.06
C PRO A 178 -13.39 3.78 25.63
N ILE A 179 -14.20 3.26 26.54
CA ILE A 179 -15.11 4.08 27.35
C ILE A 179 -14.30 4.69 28.49
N CYS A 180 -14.29 6.02 28.60
CA CYS A 180 -13.49 6.76 29.59
C CYS A 180 -14.35 7.80 30.32
N ASP A 181 -13.97 8.14 31.55
CA ASP A 181 -14.69 9.10 32.40
C ASP A 181 -14.65 10.54 31.89
N SER A 182 -13.70 10.86 30.99
CA SER A 182 -13.58 12.20 30.40
C SER A 182 -12.93 12.16 29.01
N TYR A 183 -13.21 13.19 28.22
CA TYR A 183 -12.65 13.36 26.88
C TYR A 183 -11.12 13.51 26.90
N SER A 184 -10.54 14.18 27.91
CA SER A 184 -9.09 14.36 28.00
C SER A 184 -8.35 13.03 28.18
N ILE A 185 -8.87 12.14 29.03
CA ILE A 185 -8.32 10.79 29.22
C ILE A 185 -8.47 9.98 27.92
N PHE A 186 -9.65 10.02 27.31
CA PHE A 186 -9.93 9.36 26.04
C PHE A 186 -8.93 9.80 24.96
N LYS A 187 -8.73 11.10 24.78
CA LYS A 187 -7.79 11.66 23.79
C LYS A 187 -6.36 11.20 24.02
N VAL A 188 -5.86 11.25 25.26
CA VAL A 188 -4.50 10.80 25.60
C VAL A 188 -4.31 9.31 25.32
N ASN A 189 -5.29 8.48 25.67
CA ASN A 189 -5.22 7.04 25.43
C ASN A 189 -5.33 6.70 23.94
N MET A 190 -6.13 7.45 23.17
CA MET A 190 -6.23 7.32 21.72
C MET A 190 -4.92 7.69 21.04
N ASP A 191 -4.36 8.87 21.36
CA ASP A 191 -3.07 9.34 20.83
C ASP A 191 -1.97 8.30 21.15
N PHE A 192 -1.87 7.85 22.41
CA PHE A 192 -0.89 6.84 22.83
C PHE A 192 -1.09 5.49 22.12
N GLY A 193 -2.32 4.97 22.09
CA GLY A 193 -2.63 3.65 21.54
C GLY A 193 -2.33 3.57 20.03
N ILE A 194 -2.68 4.61 19.28
CA ILE A 194 -2.44 4.65 17.83
C ILE A 194 -0.94 4.80 17.54
N GLN A 195 -0.23 5.68 18.24
CA GLN A 195 1.20 5.92 18.00
C GLN A 195 2.11 4.74 18.41
N ASN A 196 1.66 3.93 19.38
CA ASN A 196 2.42 2.77 19.86
C ASN A 196 1.91 1.45 19.28
N ALA A 197 0.96 1.49 18.36
CA ALA A 197 0.55 0.30 17.64
C ALA A 197 1.66 -0.11 16.67
N PRO A 198 2.07 -1.40 16.63
CA PRO A 198 2.99 -1.88 15.61
C PRO A 198 2.31 -1.73 14.25
N GLY A 199 2.72 -0.73 13.46
CA GLY A 199 2.17 -0.52 12.13
C GLY A 199 2.40 -1.74 11.23
N PHE A 200 1.47 -1.99 10.31
CA PHE A 200 1.70 -2.95 9.24
C PHE A 200 2.70 -2.37 8.23
N GLY A 201 4.00 -2.57 8.48
CA GLY A 201 5.04 -2.59 7.43
C GLY A 201 5.33 -1.30 6.66
N CYS A 202 5.03 -0.12 7.19
CA CYS A 202 5.51 1.15 6.63
C CYS A 202 6.61 1.73 7.52
N SER A 203 7.85 1.32 7.26
CA SER A 203 9.10 1.91 7.75
C SER A 203 9.98 2.31 6.58
#